data_AF-A0A6Y0HZY1-F1
#
_entry.id   AF-A0A6Y0HZY1-F1
#
_cell.length_a   1.000
_cell.length_b   1.000
_cell.length_c   1.000
_cell.angle_alpha   90.00
_cell.angle_beta   90.00
_cell.angle_gamma   90.00
#
_symmetry.space_group_name_H-M   'P 1'
#
loop_
_entity.id
_entity.type
_entity.pdbx_description
1 polymer ?
#
loop_
_entity_poly.entity_id
_entity_poly.type
_entity_poly.pdbx_seq_one_letter_code
_entity_poly.pdbx_strand_id
1 'polypeptide(L)'
;ERDQIFALNISVPLSQWLQHDDEVTRHHNVYATFSTSTDKQHNVTQNAGLSGTLLDENNLSYNIQQGYQNHGIGESGAASLEYDGAKGNANIGYNVSDNGDYQQVNYGLSGGLVAHAHGVTLSQPLGNTNILIAAPGAANVGVVDQPGIHTDARGYAVVPYATTYRQNRMALDVNAMADDVDIDDAVTRVVPTEGALVLARFKARVGARALVTLNHNGKPVPFGATVTVNDRHAEAIVDEAGEVYLSGLSAQGVLHVRWGNLPDQQCVASYHLSSSRQILSRQHAECH
;
A
#
# COMPACT_ATOMS: atom_id res chain seq x y z
N GLU A 1 14.15 -49.97 -12.42
CA GLU A 1 13.28 -49.55 -13.55
C GLU A 1 13.29 -48.03 -13.66
N ARG A 2 12.91 -47.45 -14.81
CA ARG A 2 12.92 -46.00 -15.05
C ARG A 2 11.51 -45.50 -15.33
N ASP A 3 10.92 -44.85 -14.34
CA ASP A 3 9.69 -44.08 -14.49
C ASP A 3 9.95 -42.89 -15.42
N GLN A 4 9.07 -42.71 -16.40
CA GLN A 4 9.12 -41.59 -17.35
C GLN A 4 7.71 -41.05 -17.49
N ILE A 5 7.59 -39.72 -17.44
CA ILE A 5 6.34 -38.99 -17.57
C ILE A 5 6.53 -38.01 -18.72
N PHE A 6 5.58 -37.98 -19.64
CA PHE A 6 5.46 -36.96 -20.67
C PHE A 6 4.34 -36.01 -20.28
N ALA A 7 4.59 -34.70 -20.30
CA ALA A 7 3.60 -33.70 -19.93
C ALA A 7 3.54 -32.55 -20.94
N LEU A 8 2.34 -32.02 -21.13
CA LEU A 8 2.06 -30.81 -21.92
C LEU A 8 1.24 -29.87 -21.03
N ASN A 9 1.63 -28.59 -20.98
CA ASN A 9 0.90 -27.54 -20.27
C ASN A 9 0.67 -26.36 -21.22
N ILE A 10 -0.56 -25.85 -21.22
CA ILE A 10 -1.01 -24.70 -21.99
C ILE A 10 -1.61 -23.71 -20.98
N SER A 11 -1.14 -22.46 -21.00
CA SER A 11 -1.69 -21.37 -20.19
C SER A 11 -2.08 -20.21 -21.10
N VAL A 12 -3.33 -19.76 -21.00
CA VAL A 12 -3.90 -18.68 -21.80
C VAL A 12 -4.29 -17.54 -20.87
N PRO A 13 -3.65 -16.36 -20.96
CA PRO A 13 -4.08 -15.19 -20.22
C PRO A 13 -5.42 -14.69 -20.80
N LEU A 14 -6.50 -14.85 -20.04
CA LEU A 14 -7.82 -14.37 -20.43
C LEU A 14 -8.00 -12.88 -20.17
N SER A 15 -7.10 -12.27 -19.40
CA SER A 15 -7.16 -10.83 -19.09
C SER A 15 -7.22 -9.96 -20.34
N GLN A 16 -6.51 -10.30 -21.41
CA GLN A 16 -6.52 -9.53 -22.67
C GLN A 16 -7.83 -9.67 -23.47
N TRP A 17 -8.60 -10.73 -23.26
CA TRP A 17 -9.85 -11.01 -24.00
C TRP A 17 -11.09 -10.56 -23.23
N LEU A 18 -10.98 -10.44 -21.91
CA LEU A 18 -12.05 -9.98 -21.02
C LEU A 18 -11.97 -8.47 -20.74
N GLN A 19 -10.92 -7.79 -21.20
CA GLN A 19 -10.80 -6.34 -21.17
C GLN A 19 -11.78 -5.70 -22.17
N HIS A 20 -12.73 -4.92 -21.66
CA HIS A 20 -13.45 -3.92 -22.45
C HIS A 20 -12.83 -2.55 -22.17
N ASP A 21 -12.78 -1.69 -23.20
CA ASP A 21 -12.20 -0.34 -23.24
C ASP A 21 -12.90 0.68 -22.32
N ASP A 22 -13.17 0.33 -21.07
CA ASP A 22 -13.55 1.29 -20.04
C ASP A 22 -12.32 1.58 -19.17
N GLU A 23 -11.84 2.82 -19.29
CA GLU A 23 -10.65 3.46 -18.69
C GLU A 23 -10.55 3.36 -17.14
N VAL A 24 -11.42 2.58 -16.49
CA VAL A 24 -11.60 2.48 -15.03
C VAL A 24 -11.63 1.02 -14.54
N THR A 25 -11.64 0.01 -15.41
CA THR A 25 -11.64 -1.40 -14.95
C THR A 25 -10.23 -1.86 -14.55
N ARG A 26 -10.01 -1.87 -13.22
CA ARG A 26 -8.79 -2.37 -12.56
C ARG A 26 -8.41 -3.77 -13.06
N HIS A 27 -7.13 -3.94 -13.34
CA HIS A 27 -6.57 -5.16 -13.94
C HIS A 27 -6.61 -6.32 -12.95
N HIS A 28 -7.60 -7.19 -13.10
CA HIS A 28 -7.60 -8.51 -12.50
C HIS A 28 -6.95 -9.48 -13.49
N ASN A 29 -5.96 -10.22 -13.02
CA ASN A 29 -5.29 -11.21 -13.85
C ASN A 29 -6.10 -12.50 -13.80
N VAL A 30 -6.53 -12.99 -14.95
CA VAL A 30 -7.24 -14.27 -15.08
C VAL A 30 -6.52 -15.13 -16.11
N TYR A 31 -6.22 -16.36 -15.75
CA TYR A 31 -5.55 -17.35 -16.59
C TYR A 31 -6.41 -18.61 -16.68
N ALA A 32 -6.54 -19.12 -17.90
CA ALA A 32 -7.03 -20.47 -18.15
C ALA A 32 -5.84 -21.40 -18.37
N THR A 33 -5.81 -22.51 -17.65
CA THR A 33 -4.74 -23.51 -17.75
C THR A 33 -5.32 -24.85 -18.17
N PHE A 34 -4.60 -25.54 -19.04
CA PHE A 34 -4.88 -26.92 -19.42
C PHE A 34 -3.57 -27.70 -19.40
N SER A 35 -3.53 -28.83 -18.71
CA SER A 35 -2.37 -29.70 -18.68
C SER A 35 -2.77 -31.15 -18.86
N THR A 36 -1.91 -31.90 -19.54
CA THR A 36 -2.07 -33.34 -19.73
C THR A 36 -0.74 -34.03 -19.50
N SER A 37 -0.75 -35.13 -18.76
CA SER A 37 0.43 -35.94 -18.50
C SER A 37 0.14 -37.41 -18.70
N THR A 38 1.09 -38.14 -19.27
CA THR A 38 1.02 -39.59 -19.49
C THR A 38 2.29 -40.28 -19.00
N ASP A 39 2.14 -41.41 -18.32
CA ASP A 39 3.26 -42.26 -17.90
C ASP A 39 3.45 -43.48 -18.82
N LYS A 40 4.48 -44.28 -18.52
CA LYS A 40 4.77 -45.52 -19.25
C LYS A 40 3.74 -46.62 -19.06
N GLN A 41 2.97 -46.56 -17.97
CA GLN A 41 1.85 -47.47 -17.72
C GLN A 41 0.57 -47.01 -18.44
N HIS A 42 0.65 -45.99 -19.31
CA HIS A 42 -0.47 -45.40 -20.04
C HIS A 42 -1.51 -44.72 -19.13
N ASN A 43 -1.13 -44.36 -17.90
CA ASN A 43 -1.96 -43.52 -17.05
C ASN A 43 -1.93 -42.10 -17.61
N VAL A 44 -3.09 -41.59 -17.99
CA VAL A 44 -3.28 -40.24 -18.54
C VAL A 44 -4.05 -39.44 -17.51
N THR A 45 -3.48 -38.31 -17.11
CA THR A 45 -4.14 -37.31 -16.25
C THR A 45 -4.30 -36.02 -17.04
N GLN A 46 -5.50 -35.48 -17.07
CA GLN A 46 -5.82 -34.21 -17.73
C GLN A 46 -6.38 -33.25 -16.68
N ASN A 47 -5.89 -32.02 -16.61
CA ASN A 47 -6.39 -30.99 -15.71
C ASN A 47 -6.73 -29.73 -16.50
N ALA A 48 -7.89 -29.14 -16.24
CA ALA A 48 -8.30 -27.84 -16.72
C ALA A 48 -8.61 -26.93 -15.53
N GLY A 49 -8.25 -25.65 -15.59
CA GLY A 49 -8.49 -24.75 -14.47
C GLY A 49 -8.49 -23.27 -14.84
N LEU A 50 -9.00 -22.48 -13.92
CA LEU A 50 -9.04 -21.03 -13.93
C LEU A 50 -8.41 -20.50 -12.65
N SER A 51 -7.46 -19.58 -12.78
CA SER A 51 -6.81 -18.94 -11.65
C SER A 51 -6.67 -17.46 -11.87
N GLY A 52 -6.68 -16.67 -10.80
CA GLY A 52 -6.52 -15.23 -10.92
C GLY A 52 -6.43 -14.50 -9.59
N THR A 53 -6.46 -13.17 -9.68
CA THR A 53 -6.48 -12.26 -8.53
C THR A 53 -7.76 -11.42 -8.52
N LEU A 54 -8.23 -11.08 -7.33
CA LEU A 54 -9.39 -10.25 -7.03
C LEU A 54 -8.99 -9.15 -6.04
N LEU A 55 -9.93 -8.23 -5.80
CA LEU A 55 -9.78 -7.02 -5.00
C LEU A 55 -8.92 -5.95 -5.66
N ASP A 56 -9.12 -4.73 -5.17
CA ASP A 56 -8.50 -3.50 -5.63
C ASP A 56 -6.97 -3.55 -5.69
N GLU A 57 -6.35 -4.36 -4.82
CA GLU A 57 -4.89 -4.52 -4.71
C GLU A 57 -4.38 -5.86 -5.22
N ASN A 58 -5.21 -6.67 -5.86
CA ASN A 58 -4.88 -8.03 -6.31
C ASN A 58 -4.37 -8.95 -5.19
N ASN A 59 -4.79 -8.71 -3.94
CA ASN A 59 -4.35 -9.45 -2.76
C ASN A 59 -5.30 -10.59 -2.35
N LEU A 60 -6.26 -10.95 -3.22
CA LEU A 60 -7.06 -12.17 -3.08
C LEU A 60 -6.81 -13.05 -4.31
N SER A 61 -6.04 -14.11 -4.16
CA SER A 61 -5.80 -15.10 -5.20
C SER A 61 -6.86 -16.20 -5.14
N TYR A 62 -7.30 -16.66 -6.30
CA TYR A 62 -8.20 -17.81 -6.43
C TYR A 62 -7.68 -18.81 -7.47
N ASN A 63 -7.94 -20.08 -7.25
CA ASN A 63 -7.65 -21.15 -8.20
C ASN A 63 -8.77 -22.18 -8.15
N ILE A 64 -9.30 -22.55 -9.32
CA ILE A 64 -10.33 -23.57 -9.48
C ILE A 64 -9.85 -24.48 -10.60
N GLN A 65 -9.74 -25.78 -10.35
CA GLN A 65 -9.30 -26.76 -11.33
C GLN A 65 -10.11 -28.05 -11.21
N GLN A 66 -10.31 -28.70 -12.34
CA GLN A 66 -10.92 -30.01 -12.45
C GLN A 66 -9.99 -30.91 -13.26
N GLY A 67 -9.74 -32.09 -12.73
CA GLY A 67 -8.89 -33.10 -13.31
C GLY A 67 -9.64 -34.39 -13.58
N TYR A 68 -9.16 -35.18 -14.54
CA TYR A 68 -9.62 -36.52 -14.81
C TYR A 68 -8.44 -37.44 -15.08
N GLN A 69 -8.44 -38.61 -14.45
CA GLN A 69 -7.44 -39.64 -14.67
C GLN A 69 -8.08 -40.96 -15.12
N ASN A 70 -7.47 -41.57 -16.14
CA ASN A 70 -7.91 -42.87 -16.66
C ASN A 70 -7.55 -44.04 -15.71
N HIS A 71 -7.89 -45.27 -16.11
CA HIS A 71 -7.66 -46.50 -15.32
C HIS A 71 -8.34 -46.53 -13.95
N GLY A 72 -9.56 -45.99 -13.86
CA GLY A 72 -10.43 -46.16 -12.68
C GLY A 72 -10.13 -45.20 -11.51
N ILE A 73 -9.26 -44.21 -11.71
CA ILE A 73 -8.95 -43.15 -10.73
C ILE A 73 -10.06 -42.09 -10.70
N GLY A 74 -10.67 -41.77 -11.85
CA GLY A 74 -11.88 -40.94 -11.90
C GLY A 74 -11.60 -39.43 -11.92
N GLU A 75 -12.58 -38.65 -11.50
CA GLU A 75 -12.50 -37.18 -11.48
C GLU A 75 -11.82 -36.66 -10.21
N SER A 76 -11.22 -35.48 -10.32
CA SER A 76 -10.68 -34.72 -9.20
C SER A 76 -11.03 -33.25 -9.37
N GLY A 77 -11.15 -32.54 -8.26
CA GLY A 77 -11.45 -31.12 -8.26
C GLY A 77 -10.71 -30.44 -7.14
N ALA A 78 -10.20 -29.24 -7.39
CA ALA A 78 -9.61 -28.41 -6.35
C ALA A 78 -10.06 -26.97 -6.51
N ALA A 79 -10.41 -26.33 -5.41
CA ALA A 79 -10.71 -24.92 -5.33
C ALA A 79 -9.94 -24.33 -4.15
N SER A 80 -9.24 -23.22 -4.34
CA SER A 80 -8.53 -22.53 -3.27
C SER A 80 -8.67 -21.02 -3.38
N LEU A 81 -8.68 -20.38 -2.22
CA LEU A 81 -8.64 -18.93 -2.03
C LEU A 81 -7.51 -18.60 -1.08
N GLU A 82 -6.74 -17.56 -1.39
CA GLU A 82 -5.65 -17.06 -0.57
C GLU A 82 -5.74 -15.53 -0.50
N TYR A 83 -5.76 -14.98 0.70
CA TYR A 83 -5.89 -13.56 0.97
C TYR A 83 -4.63 -13.07 1.70
N ASP A 84 -3.95 -12.10 1.10
CA ASP A 84 -2.76 -11.45 1.65
C ASP A 84 -3.16 -10.10 2.28
N GLY A 85 -3.38 -10.11 3.60
CA GLY A 85 -3.79 -8.93 4.35
C GLY A 85 -2.62 -8.22 5.04
N ALA A 86 -2.81 -6.96 5.40
CA ALA A 86 -1.79 -6.17 6.09
C ALA A 86 -1.34 -6.77 7.44
N LYS A 87 -2.19 -7.59 8.06
CA LYS A 87 -1.98 -8.17 9.41
C LYS A 87 -1.72 -9.68 9.38
N GLY A 88 -1.58 -10.27 8.20
CA GLY A 88 -1.43 -11.71 8.02
C GLY A 88 -2.21 -12.20 6.81
N ASN A 89 -1.95 -13.46 6.46
CA ASN A 89 -2.50 -14.12 5.29
C ASN A 89 -3.46 -15.22 5.75
N ALA A 90 -4.48 -15.46 4.94
CA ALA A 90 -5.46 -16.50 5.17
C ALA A 90 -5.65 -17.32 3.90
N ASN A 91 -5.66 -18.64 4.02
CA ASN A 91 -5.96 -19.52 2.89
C ASN A 91 -7.05 -20.53 3.27
N ILE A 92 -7.84 -20.89 2.28
CA ILE A 92 -8.82 -21.97 2.35
C ILE A 92 -8.79 -22.73 1.03
N GLY A 93 -8.84 -24.05 1.12
CA GLY A 93 -8.81 -24.93 -0.02
C GLY A 93 -9.77 -26.09 0.17
N TYR A 94 -10.32 -26.59 -0.93
CA TYR A 94 -11.16 -27.76 -0.98
C TYR A 94 -10.68 -28.64 -2.11
N ASN A 95 -10.39 -29.90 -1.81
CA ASN A 95 -9.92 -30.89 -2.77
C ASN A 95 -10.84 -32.10 -2.71
N VAL A 96 -11.24 -32.60 -3.87
CA VAL A 96 -12.03 -33.82 -4.02
C VAL A 96 -11.34 -34.74 -5.02
N SER A 97 -11.42 -36.04 -4.79
CA SER A 97 -11.03 -37.04 -5.77
C SER A 97 -11.88 -38.28 -5.63
N ASP A 98 -12.39 -38.77 -6.75
CA ASP A 98 -13.14 -40.03 -6.84
C ASP A 98 -12.23 -41.26 -6.64
N ASN A 99 -10.90 -41.06 -6.63
CA ASN A 99 -9.93 -42.09 -6.34
C ASN A 99 -9.91 -42.42 -4.84
N GLY A 100 -10.84 -43.28 -4.41
CA GLY A 100 -10.98 -43.70 -3.02
C GLY A 100 -11.85 -42.79 -2.15
N ASP A 101 -12.80 -42.04 -2.74
CA ASP A 101 -13.74 -41.15 -2.07
C ASP A 101 -13.07 -40.13 -1.14
N TYR A 102 -12.04 -39.46 -1.65
CA TYR A 102 -11.24 -38.51 -0.89
C TYR A 102 -11.81 -37.10 -0.97
N GLN A 103 -12.11 -36.51 0.19
CA GLN A 103 -12.48 -35.12 0.34
C GLN A 103 -11.65 -34.46 1.44
N GLN A 104 -11.04 -33.32 1.14
CA GLN A 104 -10.19 -32.60 2.07
C GLN A 104 -10.50 -31.11 2.03
N VAL A 105 -10.70 -30.53 3.21
CA VAL A 105 -10.74 -29.09 3.41
C VAL A 105 -9.43 -28.67 4.07
N ASN A 106 -8.73 -27.73 3.45
CA ASN A 106 -7.53 -27.09 3.97
C ASN A 106 -7.88 -25.68 4.43
N TYR A 107 -7.35 -25.27 5.56
CA TYR A 107 -7.44 -23.89 6.03
C TYR A 107 -6.15 -23.51 6.74
N GLY A 108 -5.72 -22.27 6.60
CA GLY A 108 -4.47 -21.80 7.15
C GLY A 108 -4.51 -20.31 7.45
N LEU A 109 -3.84 -19.92 8.54
CA LEU A 109 -3.55 -18.54 8.87
C LEU A 109 -2.05 -18.44 9.09
N SER A 110 -1.42 -17.46 8.47
CA SER A 110 0.01 -17.19 8.63
C SER A 110 0.21 -15.69 8.78
N GLY A 111 1.30 -15.29 9.43
CA GLY A 111 1.56 -13.87 9.68
C GLY A 111 2.84 -13.66 10.45
N GLY A 112 3.20 -12.40 10.59
CA GLY A 112 4.35 -11.94 11.35
C GLY A 112 3.95 -11.04 12.51
N LEU A 113 4.77 -11.03 13.54
CA LEU A 113 4.66 -10.09 14.65
C LEU A 113 6.04 -9.49 14.89
N VAL A 114 6.11 -8.16 14.85
CA VAL A 114 7.34 -7.40 15.09
C VAL A 114 7.17 -6.54 16.32
N ALA A 115 8.00 -6.79 17.34
CA ALA A 115 8.15 -5.92 18.49
C ALA A 115 9.29 -4.92 18.24
N HIS A 116 9.00 -3.63 18.37
CA HIS A 116 9.94 -2.54 18.13
C HIS A 116 9.77 -1.43 19.18
N ALA A 117 10.64 -0.42 19.17
CA ALA A 117 10.64 0.67 20.15
C ALA A 117 9.34 1.49 20.21
N HIS A 118 8.43 1.33 19.24
CA HIS A 118 7.14 2.02 19.19
C HIS A 118 5.94 1.09 19.40
N GLY A 119 6.17 -0.15 19.86
CA GLY A 119 5.15 -1.14 20.20
C GLY A 119 5.24 -2.41 19.36
N VAL A 120 4.09 -3.02 19.09
CA VAL A 120 3.98 -4.28 18.35
C VAL A 120 3.21 -4.04 17.07
N THR A 121 3.71 -4.51 15.93
CA THR A 121 3.05 -4.40 14.63
C THR A 121 2.88 -5.79 14.03
N LEU A 122 1.66 -6.09 13.58
CA LEU A 122 1.36 -7.33 12.85
C LEU A 122 1.69 -7.16 11.37
N SER A 123 1.97 -8.27 10.71
CA SER A 123 2.36 -8.26 9.31
C SER A 123 1.96 -9.54 8.60
N GLN A 124 2.10 -9.53 7.28
CA GLN A 124 2.27 -10.75 6.51
C GLN A 124 3.48 -11.56 7.04
N PRO A 125 3.61 -12.87 6.72
CA PRO A 125 4.75 -13.68 7.13
C PRO A 125 6.09 -13.01 6.84
N LEU A 126 6.97 -12.96 7.84
CA LEU A 126 8.26 -12.27 7.73
C LEU A 126 9.23 -13.06 6.85
N GLY A 127 9.96 -12.34 6.00
CA GLY A 127 11.14 -12.87 5.32
C GLY A 127 12.40 -12.71 6.17
N ASN A 128 13.56 -13.01 5.57
CA ASN A 128 14.86 -12.86 6.26
C ASN A 128 15.21 -11.40 6.54
N THR A 129 14.84 -10.48 5.66
CA THR A 129 15.16 -9.04 5.78
C THR A 129 13.90 -8.24 5.54
N ASN A 130 13.59 -7.34 6.47
CA ASN A 130 12.28 -6.70 6.58
C ASN A 130 12.45 -5.18 6.73
N ILE A 131 11.42 -4.42 6.37
CA ILE A 131 11.39 -2.96 6.57
C ILE A 131 10.18 -2.61 7.45
N LEU A 132 10.43 -1.88 8.53
CA LEU A 132 9.40 -1.28 9.36
C LEU A 132 9.08 0.12 8.83
N ILE A 133 7.87 0.31 8.31
CA ILE A 133 7.32 1.62 7.98
C ILE A 133 6.85 2.27 9.29
N ALA A 134 7.29 3.51 9.52
CA ALA A 134 6.81 4.34 10.62
C ALA A 134 6.33 5.69 10.10
N ALA A 135 5.02 5.84 10.04
CA ALA A 135 4.32 7.06 9.64
C ALA A 135 3.26 7.44 10.71
N PRO A 136 3.67 7.81 11.94
CA PRO A 136 2.72 7.99 13.03
C PRO A 136 1.61 9.00 12.69
N GLY A 137 0.36 8.57 12.79
CA GLY A 137 -0.82 9.37 12.42
C GLY A 137 -1.36 9.14 11.00
N ALA A 138 -0.62 8.45 10.13
CA ALA A 138 -1.08 8.05 8.81
C ALA A 138 -1.63 6.62 8.85
N ALA A 139 -2.92 6.47 9.20
CA ALA A 139 -3.58 5.17 9.31
C ALA A 139 -4.15 4.68 7.97
N ASN A 140 -4.14 3.35 7.75
CA ASN A 140 -4.70 2.69 6.57
C ASN A 140 -4.14 3.23 5.24
N VAL A 141 -2.85 3.53 5.21
CA VAL A 141 -2.16 4.01 4.01
C VAL A 141 -1.42 2.85 3.38
N GLY A 142 -1.74 2.57 2.12
CA GLY A 142 -1.09 1.52 1.34
C GLY A 142 0.39 1.84 1.08
N VAL A 143 1.21 0.80 0.98
CA VAL A 143 2.60 0.93 0.54
C VAL A 143 2.67 0.60 -0.95
N VAL A 144 3.24 1.49 -1.75
CA VAL A 144 3.32 1.33 -3.21
C VAL A 144 4.16 0.11 -3.57
N ASP A 145 3.72 -0.66 -4.56
CA ASP A 145 4.32 -1.93 -5.00
C ASP A 145 4.31 -3.04 -3.92
N GLN A 146 3.46 -2.92 -2.91
CA GLN A 146 3.33 -3.87 -1.80
C GLN A 146 1.86 -4.28 -1.60
N PRO A 147 1.34 -5.23 -2.41
CA PRO A 147 -0.06 -5.66 -2.35
C PRO A 147 -0.50 -6.07 -0.94
N GLY A 148 -1.65 -5.56 -0.50
CA GLY A 148 -2.23 -5.89 0.79
C GLY A 148 -1.57 -5.20 1.98
N ILE A 149 -0.43 -4.51 1.82
CA ILE A 149 0.34 -3.93 2.93
C ILE A 149 -0.10 -2.48 3.18
N HIS A 150 -0.69 -2.28 4.36
CA HIS A 150 -1.17 -0.98 4.83
C HIS A 150 -0.64 -0.67 6.23
N THR A 151 -0.53 0.62 6.54
CA THR A 151 -0.29 1.07 7.91
C THR A 151 -1.47 0.75 8.82
N ASP A 152 -1.16 0.32 10.04
CA ASP A 152 -2.14 0.09 11.09
C ASP A 152 -2.74 1.42 11.60
N ALA A 153 -3.66 1.34 12.56
CA ALA A 153 -4.31 2.52 13.15
C ALA A 153 -3.33 3.51 13.81
N ARG A 154 -2.09 3.10 14.10
CA ARG A 154 -1.05 3.95 14.69
C ARG A 154 -0.08 4.49 13.63
N GLY A 155 -0.18 4.04 12.38
CA GLY A 155 0.69 4.45 11.28
C GLY A 155 1.92 3.55 11.07
N TYR A 156 1.87 2.28 11.47
CA TYR A 156 2.98 1.33 11.30
C TYR A 156 2.62 0.18 10.38
N ALA A 157 3.54 -0.22 9.52
CA ALA A 157 3.43 -1.41 8.67
C ALA A 157 4.77 -2.13 8.61
N VAL A 158 4.77 -3.42 8.29
CA VAL A 158 6.01 -4.16 8.02
C VAL A 158 5.95 -4.69 6.59
N VAL A 159 6.98 -4.36 5.82
CA VAL A 159 7.23 -4.94 4.50
C VAL A 159 8.10 -6.18 4.71
N PRO A 160 7.60 -7.39 4.38
CA PRO A 160 8.23 -8.65 4.75
C PRO A 160 9.43 -9.04 3.87
N TYR A 161 9.67 -8.31 2.78
CA TYR A 161 10.76 -8.57 1.85
C TYR A 161 11.51 -7.28 1.50
N ALA A 162 12.83 -7.33 1.59
CA ALA A 162 13.71 -6.26 1.15
C ALA A 162 14.97 -6.84 0.51
N THR A 163 15.46 -6.15 -0.52
CA THR A 163 16.69 -6.54 -1.21
C THR A 163 17.90 -6.10 -0.37
N THR A 164 18.68 -7.06 0.13
CA THR A 164 19.85 -6.77 0.97
C THR A 164 20.94 -6.04 0.21
N TYR A 165 21.66 -5.15 0.88
CA TYR A 165 22.80 -4.36 0.35
C TYR A 165 22.45 -3.49 -0.86
N ARG A 166 21.16 -3.23 -1.09
CA ARG A 166 20.66 -2.39 -2.18
C ARG A 166 19.68 -1.35 -1.65
N GLN A 167 19.52 -0.25 -2.39
CA GLN A 167 18.50 0.73 -2.08
C GLN A 167 17.11 0.14 -2.37
N ASN A 168 16.28 0.11 -1.35
CA ASN A 168 14.87 -0.23 -1.45
C ASN A 168 14.09 1.08 -1.33
N ARG A 169 13.32 1.42 -2.37
CA ARG A 169 12.45 2.60 -2.38
C ARG A 169 11.14 2.22 -1.70
N MET A 170 10.83 2.86 -0.59
CA MET A 170 9.54 2.73 0.09
C MET A 170 8.72 3.99 -0.19
N ALA A 171 7.50 3.83 -0.69
CA ALA A 171 6.59 4.93 -0.94
C ALA A 171 5.22 4.63 -0.36
N LEU A 172 4.55 5.65 0.16
CA LEU A 172 3.19 5.56 0.66
C LEU A 172 2.22 6.06 -0.43
N ASP A 173 1.09 5.37 -0.59
CA ASP A 173 0.05 5.79 -1.53
C ASP A 173 -0.77 6.95 -0.94
N VAL A 174 -0.40 8.16 -1.35
CA VAL A 174 -1.05 9.40 -0.90
C VAL A 174 -2.48 9.57 -1.41
N ASN A 175 -2.91 8.79 -2.41
CA ASN A 175 -4.28 8.88 -2.94
C ASN A 175 -5.29 8.18 -2.04
N ALA A 176 -4.85 7.15 -1.31
CA ALA A 176 -5.67 6.39 -0.36
C ALA A 176 -5.64 6.98 1.07
N MET A 177 -4.94 8.09 1.27
CA MET A 177 -4.82 8.75 2.57
C MET A 177 -6.08 9.50 2.97
N ALA A 178 -6.27 9.67 4.28
CA ALA A 178 -7.31 10.55 4.81
C ALA A 178 -7.06 12.02 4.42
N ASP A 179 -8.14 12.77 4.18
CA ASP A 179 -8.11 14.17 3.75
C ASP A 179 -7.36 15.09 4.72
N ASP A 180 -7.31 14.72 6.01
CA ASP A 180 -6.68 15.46 7.09
C ASP A 180 -5.27 14.96 7.44
N VAL A 181 -4.64 14.15 6.58
CA VAL A 181 -3.27 13.69 6.81
C VAL A 181 -2.40 14.01 5.62
N ASP A 182 -1.33 14.77 5.83
CA ASP A 182 -0.32 15.05 4.80
C ASP A 182 1.02 14.40 5.17
N ILE A 183 1.92 14.20 4.20
CA ILE A 183 3.26 13.62 4.42
C ILE A 183 4.32 14.52 3.81
N ASP A 184 5.34 14.88 4.60
CA ASP A 184 6.47 15.72 4.14
C ASP A 184 7.17 15.09 2.91
N ASP A 185 7.66 13.86 3.08
CA ASP A 185 8.30 13.06 2.02
C ASP A 185 7.56 11.74 1.86
N ALA A 186 6.73 11.60 0.83
CA ALA A 186 5.98 10.37 0.56
C ALA A 186 6.84 9.20 0.07
N VAL A 187 8.15 9.43 -0.13
CA VAL A 187 9.11 8.44 -0.62
C VAL A 187 10.37 8.49 0.23
N THR A 188 10.81 7.34 0.73
CA THR A 188 12.07 7.18 1.44
C THR A 188 12.88 6.01 0.87
N ARG A 189 14.18 5.98 1.13
CA ARG A 189 15.09 4.93 0.66
C ARG A 189 15.88 4.36 1.82
N VAL A 190 15.91 3.04 1.90
CA VAL A 190 16.65 2.30 2.94
C VAL A 190 17.55 1.26 2.31
N VAL A 191 18.68 0.97 2.95
CA VAL A 191 19.66 -0.04 2.51
C VAL A 191 19.87 -1.06 3.64
N PRO A 192 19.11 -2.16 3.67
CA PRO A 192 19.20 -3.14 4.74
C PRO A 192 20.36 -4.11 4.52
N THR A 193 21.02 -4.54 5.60
CA THR A 193 21.88 -5.72 5.61
C THR A 193 21.04 -6.99 5.73
N GLU A 194 21.64 -8.15 5.51
CA GLU A 194 20.95 -9.43 5.71
C GLU A 194 20.49 -9.59 7.17
N GLY A 195 19.26 -10.08 7.37
CA GLY A 195 18.68 -10.27 8.70
C GLY A 195 18.14 -8.99 9.35
N ALA A 196 18.30 -7.83 8.70
CA ALA A 196 17.93 -6.55 9.31
C ALA A 196 16.42 -6.31 9.28
N LEU A 197 15.94 -5.64 10.34
CA LEU A 197 14.68 -4.90 10.35
C LEU A 197 15.01 -3.41 10.30
N VAL A 198 14.93 -2.81 9.12
CA VAL A 198 15.30 -1.40 8.93
C VAL A 198 14.08 -0.49 9.03
N LEU A 199 14.24 0.64 9.71
CA LEU A 199 13.19 1.64 9.86
C LEU A 199 13.14 2.58 8.64
N ALA A 200 12.00 2.64 7.98
CA ALA A 200 11.65 3.64 6.97
C ALA A 200 10.68 4.65 7.61
N ARG A 201 11.19 5.85 7.92
CA ARG A 201 10.44 6.89 8.63
C ARG A 201 9.79 7.86 7.65
N PHE A 202 8.51 8.11 7.85
CA PHE A 202 7.71 9.12 7.16
C PHE A 202 7.17 10.10 8.18
N LYS A 203 7.24 11.39 7.86
CA LYS A 203 6.74 12.44 8.74
C LYS A 203 5.35 12.85 8.28
N ALA A 204 4.34 12.28 8.95
CA ALA A 204 2.95 12.62 8.72
C ALA A 204 2.53 13.85 9.54
N ARG A 205 1.65 14.66 8.96
CA ARG A 205 1.03 15.84 9.57
C ARG A 205 -0.48 15.65 9.59
N VAL A 206 -1.00 15.39 10.78
CA VAL A 206 -2.44 15.21 10.99
C VAL A 206 -3.06 16.56 11.34
N GLY A 207 -4.08 16.96 10.58
CA GLY A 207 -4.81 18.21 10.70
C GLY A 207 -5.22 18.77 9.34
N ALA A 208 -5.91 19.90 9.37
CA ALA A 208 -6.42 20.52 8.16
C ALA A 208 -5.29 21.04 7.26
N ARG A 209 -5.59 21.13 5.97
CA ARG A 209 -4.71 21.72 4.95
C ARG A 209 -5.27 23.07 4.51
N ALA A 210 -4.40 24.06 4.41
CA ALA A 210 -4.78 25.38 3.96
C ALA A 210 -3.77 25.97 2.99
N LEU A 211 -4.27 26.70 2.01
CA LEU A 211 -3.49 27.59 1.17
C LEU A 211 -3.86 29.02 1.58
N VAL A 212 -2.92 29.72 2.21
CA VAL A 212 -3.15 31.05 2.77
C VAL A 212 -2.40 32.08 1.93
N THR A 213 -3.12 33.04 1.36
CA THR A 213 -2.52 34.21 0.73
C THR A 213 -2.23 35.25 1.82
N LEU A 214 -0.97 35.62 1.97
CA LEU A 214 -0.46 36.54 2.98
C LEU A 214 -0.15 37.90 2.36
N ASN A 215 -0.74 38.95 2.92
CA ASN A 215 -0.46 40.34 2.56
C ASN A 215 0.11 41.09 3.75
N HIS A 216 1.03 42.02 3.49
CA HIS A 216 1.58 42.95 4.47
C HIS A 216 1.54 44.36 3.90
N ASN A 217 0.82 45.26 4.58
CA ASN A 217 0.59 46.65 4.14
C ASN A 217 -0.03 46.73 2.73
N GLY A 218 -0.98 45.84 2.43
CA GLY A 218 -1.67 45.79 1.14
C GLY A 218 -0.83 45.28 -0.04
N LYS A 219 0.36 44.71 0.23
CA LYS A 219 1.19 44.03 -0.78
C LYS A 219 1.39 42.55 -0.41
N PRO A 220 1.52 41.64 -1.38
CA PRO A 220 1.85 40.25 -1.09
C PRO A 220 3.17 40.13 -0.32
N VAL A 221 3.22 39.19 0.61
CA VAL A 221 4.48 38.82 1.29
C VAL A 221 5.48 38.33 0.24
N PRO A 222 6.79 38.69 0.35
CA PRO A 222 7.78 38.31 -0.64
C PRO A 222 7.97 36.79 -0.80
N PHE A 223 8.28 36.37 -2.03
CA PHE A 223 8.73 35.00 -2.32
C PHE A 223 9.89 34.59 -1.42
N GLY A 224 9.86 33.33 -0.98
CA GLY A 224 10.92 32.77 -0.13
C GLY A 224 10.79 33.15 1.35
N ALA A 225 9.76 33.91 1.74
CA ALA A 225 9.45 34.12 3.15
C ALA A 225 9.15 32.79 3.84
N THR A 226 9.69 32.63 5.04
CA THR A 226 9.46 31.44 5.88
C THR A 226 8.26 31.66 6.77
N VAL A 227 7.35 30.68 6.83
CA VAL A 227 6.17 30.68 7.67
C VAL A 227 6.27 29.55 8.67
N THR A 228 6.07 29.87 9.95
CA THR A 228 5.98 28.88 11.03
C THR A 228 4.63 28.99 11.74
N VAL A 229 4.07 27.85 12.14
CA VAL A 229 2.74 27.78 12.76
C VAL A 229 2.89 27.48 14.25
N ASN A 230 2.39 28.36 15.12
CA ASN A 230 2.37 28.17 16.59
C ASN A 230 3.74 27.72 17.17
N ASP A 231 4.84 28.31 16.71
CA ASP A 231 6.23 27.94 17.08
C ASP A 231 6.63 26.48 16.83
N ARG A 232 5.88 25.73 16.02
CA ARG A 232 6.26 24.37 15.61
C ARG A 232 7.29 24.43 14.48
N HIS A 233 8.16 23.42 14.38
CA HIS A 233 9.12 23.20 13.28
C HIS A 233 8.47 22.86 11.92
N ALA A 234 7.27 23.37 11.67
CA ALA A 234 6.59 23.34 10.40
C ALA A 234 6.98 24.61 9.63
N GLU A 235 8.12 24.58 8.95
CA GLU A 235 8.52 25.66 8.06
C GLU A 235 7.90 25.44 6.69
N ALA A 236 7.11 26.41 6.24
CA ALA A 236 6.59 26.48 4.89
C ALA A 236 7.15 27.73 4.20
N ILE A 237 7.11 27.75 2.88
CA ILE A 237 7.69 28.81 2.06
C ILE A 237 6.58 29.51 1.28
N VAL A 238 6.61 30.84 1.28
CA VAL A 238 5.70 31.68 0.49
C VAL A 238 6.14 31.68 -0.98
N ASP A 239 5.18 31.49 -1.88
CA ASP A 239 5.40 31.51 -3.32
C ASP A 239 5.38 32.94 -3.91
N GLU A 240 5.40 33.05 -5.24
CA GLU A 240 5.46 34.33 -5.95
C GLU A 240 4.17 35.16 -5.83
N ALA A 241 3.04 34.50 -5.57
CA ALA A 241 1.73 35.13 -5.39
C ALA A 241 1.47 35.55 -3.94
N GLY A 242 2.42 35.32 -3.02
CA GLY A 242 2.22 35.52 -1.59
C GLY A 242 1.42 34.39 -0.94
N GLU A 243 1.27 33.24 -1.60
CA GLU A 243 0.55 32.08 -1.08
C GLU A 243 1.48 31.11 -0.34
N VAL A 244 0.97 30.50 0.73
CA VAL A 244 1.69 29.45 1.48
C VAL A 244 0.79 28.25 1.69
N TYR A 245 1.29 27.07 1.34
CA TYR A 245 0.66 25.79 1.65
C TYR A 245 1.07 25.32 3.05
N LEU A 246 0.07 24.97 3.86
CA LEU A 246 0.23 24.55 5.23
C LEU A 246 -0.60 23.28 5.47
N SER A 247 -0.04 22.32 6.19
CA SER A 247 -0.73 21.07 6.57
C SER A 247 -0.50 20.70 8.03
N GLY A 248 -1.39 19.87 8.57
CA GLY A 248 -1.41 19.54 10.00
C GLY A 248 -1.89 20.70 10.88
N LEU A 249 -2.78 21.56 10.35
CA LEU A 249 -3.27 22.73 11.06
C LEU A 249 -4.38 22.37 12.06
N SER A 250 -4.34 23.00 13.24
CA SER A 250 -5.50 23.12 14.13
C SER A 250 -6.54 24.07 13.54
N ALA A 251 -7.77 24.05 14.04
CA ALA A 251 -8.87 24.90 13.55
C ALA A 251 -8.52 26.41 13.58
N GLN A 252 -7.71 26.84 14.54
CA GLN A 252 -7.19 28.20 14.63
C GLN A 252 -5.72 28.19 15.05
N GLY A 253 -5.00 29.26 14.73
CA GLY A 253 -3.61 29.43 15.13
C GLY A 253 -3.00 30.72 14.61
N VAL A 254 -1.71 30.87 14.88
CA VAL A 254 -0.91 32.04 14.51
C VAL A 254 0.23 31.62 13.59
N LEU A 255 0.39 32.38 12.52
CA LEU A 255 1.44 32.28 11.52
C LEU A 255 2.49 33.35 11.82
N HIS A 256 3.73 32.91 12.03
CA HIS A 256 4.88 33.79 12.13
C HIS A 256 5.61 33.76 10.79
N VAL A 257 5.65 34.91 10.12
CA VAL A 257 6.20 35.06 8.77
C VAL A 257 7.47 35.88 8.86
N ARG A 258 8.54 35.41 8.22
CA ARG A 258 9.84 36.10 8.22
C ARG A 258 10.51 35.98 6.87
N TRP A 259 10.87 37.12 6.26
CA TRP A 259 11.65 37.20 5.01
C TRP A 259 13.00 37.92 5.19
N GLY A 260 13.30 38.38 6.40
CA GLY A 260 14.60 38.93 6.74
C GLY A 260 14.80 39.07 8.25
N ASN A 261 15.87 39.74 8.67
CA ASN A 261 16.25 39.84 10.08
C ASN A 261 15.85 41.17 10.73
N LEU A 262 15.35 42.13 9.95
CA LEU A 262 14.91 43.41 10.49
C LEU A 262 13.47 43.33 11.04
N PRO A 263 13.09 44.19 12.00
CA PRO A 263 11.74 44.17 12.58
C PRO A 263 10.61 44.39 11.57
N ASP A 264 10.87 45.09 10.47
CA ASP A 264 9.95 45.34 9.34
C ASP A 264 9.97 44.22 8.29
N GLN A 265 10.77 43.17 8.51
CA GLN A 265 10.91 42.02 7.61
C GLN A 265 10.29 40.74 8.17
N GLN A 266 9.36 40.92 9.10
CA GLN A 266 8.60 39.88 9.78
C GLN A 266 7.19 40.40 10.06
N CYS A 267 6.23 39.49 10.10
CA CYS A 267 4.86 39.83 10.45
C CYS A 267 4.14 38.62 11.06
N VAL A 268 3.01 38.89 11.70
CA VAL A 268 2.17 37.87 12.32
C VAL A 268 0.77 37.91 11.73
N ALA A 269 0.26 36.75 11.33
CA ALA A 269 -1.11 36.58 10.83
C ALA A 269 -1.84 35.53 11.66
N SER A 270 -3.12 35.75 11.96
CA SER A 270 -3.97 34.73 12.59
C SER A 270 -4.84 34.07 11.53
N TYR A 271 -5.06 32.77 11.65
CA TYR A 271 -5.93 32.03 10.75
C TYR A 271 -7.05 31.32 11.52
N HIS A 272 -8.20 31.15 10.88
CA HIS A 272 -9.34 30.44 11.47
C HIS A 272 -10.05 29.65 10.38
N LEU A 273 -9.89 28.32 10.40
CA LEU A 273 -10.45 27.39 9.43
C LEU A 273 -11.93 27.13 9.78
N SER A 274 -12.83 27.40 8.83
CA SER A 274 -14.24 27.03 8.98
C SER A 274 -14.36 25.50 9.05
N SER A 275 -15.30 24.98 9.85
CA SER A 275 -15.49 23.54 10.07
C SER A 275 -15.99 22.74 8.84
N SER A 276 -16.02 23.33 7.64
CA SER A 276 -16.38 22.60 6.43
C SER A 276 -15.24 21.63 6.07
N ARG A 277 -15.58 20.34 5.89
CA ARG A 277 -14.65 19.29 5.47
C ARG A 277 -14.25 19.51 4.01
N GLN A 278 -13.38 20.48 3.78
CA GLN A 278 -12.70 20.67 2.50
C GLN A 278 -11.31 20.05 2.56
N ILE A 279 -10.91 19.35 1.50
CA ILE A 279 -9.58 18.75 1.36
C ILE A 279 -8.48 19.83 1.43
N LEU A 280 -8.78 21.04 0.95
CA LEU A 280 -7.91 22.20 1.03
C LEU A 280 -8.74 23.46 1.26
N SER A 281 -8.48 24.18 2.35
CA SER A 281 -9.11 25.47 2.63
C SER A 281 -8.29 26.61 2.03
N ARG A 282 -8.93 27.56 1.32
CA ARG A 282 -8.26 28.78 0.83
C ARG A 282 -8.62 29.97 1.69
N GLN A 283 -7.63 30.73 2.16
CA GLN A 283 -7.83 31.90 3.03
C GLN A 283 -6.97 33.08 2.60
N HIS A 284 -7.46 34.29 2.88
CA HIS A 284 -6.68 35.51 2.82
C HIS A 284 -6.43 36.00 4.25
N ALA A 285 -5.18 36.34 4.56
CA ALA A 285 -4.81 36.91 5.85
C ALA A 285 -3.92 38.14 5.67
N GLU A 286 -4.30 39.25 6.31
CA GLU A 286 -3.44 40.42 6.45
C GLU A 286 -2.50 40.19 7.64
N CYS A 287 -1.23 40.52 7.43
CA CYS A 287 -0.14 40.26 8.34
C CYS A 287 0.30 41.58 8.97
N HIS A 288 0.38 41.62 10.30
CA HIS A 288 0.68 42.81 11.09
C HIS A 288 2.06 42.76 11.74
#